data_AF-A0ABD5RCM2-F1
#
_entry.id   AF-A0ABD5RCM2-F1
#
_cell.length_a   1.000
_cell.length_b   1.000
_cell.length_c   1.000
_cell.angle_alpha   90.00
_cell.angle_beta   90.00
_cell.angle_gamma   90.00
#
_symmetry.space_group_name_H-M   'P 1'
#
loop_
_entity.id
_entity.type
_entity.pdbx_description
1 polymer ?
#
loop_
_entity_poly.entity_id
_entity_poly.type
_entity_poly.pdbx_seq_one_letter_code
_entity_poly.pdbx_strand_id
1 'polypeptide(L)' 'MDKLASAALNFATNFLLAFAVVGLLRNRSAGVKAGIVFGLLGAVGTWLLYDRFAESGDKSEVSLDDLAVEPTA' A
#
# COMPACT_ATOMS: atom_id res chain seq x y z
N MET A 1 4.85 5.00 -10.32
CA MET A 1 3.62 4.20 -10.48
C MET A 1 2.45 5.15 -10.38
N ASP A 2 1.46 5.06 -11.26
CA ASP A 2 0.30 5.94 -11.23
C ASP A 2 -0.51 5.74 -9.93
N LYS A 3 -1.06 6.82 -9.38
CA LYS A 3 -1.89 6.83 -8.16
C LYS A 3 -3.03 5.81 -8.25
N LEU A 4 -3.60 5.66 -9.45
CA LEU A 4 -4.66 4.71 -9.76
C LEU A 4 -4.15 3.26 -9.78
N ALA A 5 -2.96 3.02 -10.32
CA ALA A 5 -2.35 1.69 -10.34
C ALA A 5 -1.98 1.21 -8.93
N SER A 6 -1.46 2.10 -8.07
CA SER A 6 -1.20 1.76 -6.65
C SER A 6 -2.49 1.48 -5.88
N ALA A 7 -3.53 2.29 -6.07
CA ALA A 7 -4.83 2.06 -5.44
C ALA A 7 -5.48 0.75 -5.90
N ALA A 8 -5.40 0.43 -7.19
CA ALA A 8 -5.92 -0.82 -7.75
C ALA A 8 -5.15 -2.04 -7.23
N LEU A 9 -3.82 -1.96 -7.10
CA LEU A 9 -3.01 -3.03 -6.53
C LEU A 9 -3.36 -3.27 -5.06
N ASN A 10 -3.50 -2.20 -4.27
CA ASN A 10 -3.87 -2.32 -2.86
C ASN A 10 -5.30 -2.84 -2.68
N PHE A 11 -6.23 -2.44 -3.55
CA PHE A 11 -7.57 -3.01 -3.59
C PHE A 11 -7.51 -4.52 -3.83
N ALA A 12 -6.81 -4.95 -4.89
CA ALA A 12 -6.76 -6.34 -5.30
C ALA A 12 -6.13 -7.23 -4.22
N THR A 13 -5.02 -6.79 -3.62
CA THR A 13 -4.35 -7.53 -2.54
C THR A 13 -5.24 -7.68 -1.32
N ASN A 14 -5.85 -6.59 -0.83
CA ASN A 14 -6.75 -6.64 0.33
C ASN A 14 -8.02 -7.45 0.05
N PHE A 15 -8.57 -7.34 -1.16
CA PHE A 15 -9.71 -8.13 -1.61
C PHE A 15 -9.39 -9.63 -1.59
N LEU A 16 -8.27 -10.05 -2.18
CA LEU A 16 -7.85 -11.45 -2.26
C LEU A 16 -7.58 -12.05 -0.88
N LEU A 17 -6.89 -11.31 -0.01
CA LEU A 17 -6.63 -11.73 1.38
C LEU A 17 -7.94 -11.96 2.15
N ALA A 18 -8.84 -10.98 2.15
CA ALA A 18 -10.10 -11.08 2.87
C ALA A 18 -11.03 -12.14 2.25
N PHE A 19 -11.05 -12.26 0.92
CA PHE A 19 -11.80 -13.30 0.20
C PHE A 19 -11.29 -14.69 0.56
N ALA A 20 -9.98 -14.91 0.54
CA ALA A 20 -9.38 -16.20 0.85
C ALA A 20 -9.62 -16.61 2.31
N VAL A 21 -9.37 -15.70 3.26
CA VAL A 21 -9.55 -15.97 4.70
C VAL A 21 -11.02 -16.26 5.01
N VAL A 22 -11.94 -15.35 4.66
CA VAL A 22 -13.37 -15.49 5.01
C VAL A 22 -14.07 -16.55 4.16
N GLY A 23 -13.65 -16.71 2.91
CA GLY A 23 -14.14 -17.75 2.01
C GLY A 23 -13.80 -19.15 2.52
N LEU A 24 -12.60 -19.34 3.09
CA LEU A 24 -12.16 -20.60 3.68
C LEU A 24 -12.86 -20.88 5.01
N LEU A 25 -13.05 -19.85 5.85
CA LEU A 25 -13.63 -19.99 7.20
C LEU A 25 -15.15 -20.19 7.22
N ARG A 26 -15.87 -19.69 6.21
CA ARG A 26 -17.34 -19.65 6.27
C ARG A 26 -17.97 -20.15 4.99
N ASN A 27 -18.00 -19.31 3.97
CA ASN A 27 -18.57 -19.69 2.67
C ASN A 27 -18.13 -18.70 1.59
N ARG A 28 -18.15 -19.14 0.32
CA ARG A 28 -17.70 -18.33 -0.83
C ARG A 28 -18.41 -16.97 -0.91
N SER A 29 -19.70 -16.93 -0.62
CA SER A 29 -20.51 -15.69 -0.64
C SER A 29 -20.13 -14.71 0.49
N ALA A 30 -19.75 -15.21 1.67
CA ALA A 30 -19.23 -14.39 2.76
C ALA A 30 -17.82 -13.87 2.44
N GLY A 31 -17.00 -14.69 1.78
CA GLY A 31 -15.69 -14.31 1.25
C GLY A 31 -15.79 -13.14 0.28
N VAL A 32 -16.72 -13.16 -0.69
CA VAL A 32 -16.90 -12.04 -1.64
C VAL A 32 -17.29 -10.75 -0.92
N LYS A 33 -18.26 -10.80 0.01
CA LYS A 33 -18.67 -9.61 0.77
C LYS A 33 -17.52 -9.04 1.59
N ALA A 34 -16.78 -9.88 2.31
CA ALA A 34 -15.62 -9.45 3.07
C ALA A 34 -14.52 -8.86 2.18
N GLY A 35 -14.22 -9.54 1.05
CA GLY A 35 -13.28 -9.05 0.03
C GLY A 35 -13.65 -7.66 -0.47
N ILE A 36 -14.91 -7.43 -0.85
CA ILE A 36 -15.36 -6.12 -1.34
C ILE A 36 -15.19 -5.05 -0.25
N VAL A 37 -15.62 -5.33 0.99
CA VAL A 37 -15.54 -4.35 2.09
C VAL A 37 -14.09 -3.99 2.43
N PHE A 38 -13.23 -4.99 2.62
CA PHE A 38 -11.82 -4.77 2.95
C PHE A 38 -11.03 -4.20 1.77
N GLY A 39 -11.32 -4.63 0.55
CA GLY A 39 -10.75 -4.09 -0.67
C GLY A 39 -11.06 -2.60 -0.80
N LEU A 40 -12.34 -2.20 -0.66
CA LEU A 40 -12.75 -0.80 -0.74
C LEU A 40 -12.13 0.03 0.39
N LEU A 41 -12.11 -0.47 1.63
CA LEU A 41 -11.46 0.21 2.76
C LEU A 41 -9.96 0.45 2.50
N GLY A 42 -9.25 -0.56 1.99
CA GLY A 42 -7.82 -0.45 1.66
C GLY A 42 -7.56 0.51 0.50
N ALA A 43 -8.42 0.50 -0.53
CA ALA A 43 -8.32 1.39 -1.69
C ALA A 43 -8.59 2.85 -1.31
N VAL A 44 -9.68 3.11 -0.58
CA VAL A 44 -10.03 4.46 -0.10
C VAL A 44 -9.00 4.97 0.90
N GLY A 45 -8.54 4.10 1.82
CA GLY A 45 -7.46 4.42 2.76
C GLY A 45 -6.18 4.79 2.02
N THR A 46 -5.76 3.99 1.04
CA THR A 46 -4.59 4.30 0.20
C THR A 46 -4.76 5.59 -0.58
N TRP A 47 -5.95 5.84 -1.14
CA TRP A 47 -6.20 7.03 -1.94
C TRP A 47 -6.15 8.32 -1.10
N LEU A 48 -6.68 8.28 0.13
CA LEU A 48 -6.59 9.38 1.11
C LEU A 48 -5.18 9.56 1.66
N LEU A 49 -4.48 8.46 1.96
CA LEU A 49 -3.12 8.50 2.48
C LEU A 49 -2.10 8.88 1.41
N TYR A 50 -2.39 8.63 0.13
CA TYR A 50 -1.46 8.93 -0.97
C TYR A 50 -1.07 10.41 -0.99
N ASP A 51 -2.02 11.34 -0.79
CA ASP A 51 -1.69 12.77 -0.78
C ASP A 51 -0.89 13.16 0.48
N ARG A 52 -1.08 12.46 1.61
CA ARG A 52 -0.32 12.71 2.85
C ARG A 52 1.09 12.14 2.80
N PHE A 53 1.30 10.96 2.21
CA PHE A 53 2.63 10.36 2.09
C PHE A 53 3.40 10.82 0.85
N ALA A 54 2.74 11.36 -0.17
CA ALA A 54 3.42 12.08 -1.24
C ALA A 54 4.10 13.36 -0.72
N GLU A 55 3.54 13.99 0.31
CA GLU A 55 4.10 15.16 0.96
C GLU A 55 5.17 14.81 2.01
N SER A 56 5.03 13.67 2.70
CA SER A 56 6.05 13.11 3.60
C SER A 56 7.18 12.35 2.88
N GLY A 57 7.10 12.22 1.55
CA GLY A 57 8.09 11.57 0.69
C GLY A 57 9.21 12.51 0.26
N ASP A 58 9.57 13.49 1.09
CA ASP A 58 10.88 14.13 0.95
C ASP A 58 11.92 13.03 1.12
N LYS A 59 12.67 12.83 0.05
CA LYS A 59 13.57 11.71 -0.09
C LYS A 59 14.61 11.87 1.00
N SER A 60 14.65 10.93 1.95
CA SER A 60 15.93 10.54 2.53
C SER A 60 16.72 9.80 1.44
N GLU A 61 17.07 10.50 0.35
CA GLU A 61 18.30 10.22 -0.35
C GLU A 61 19.39 10.50 0.68
N VAL A 62 19.76 9.46 1.41
CA VAL A 62 21.07 9.42 2.08
C VAL A 62 22.07 9.50 0.95
N SER A 63 22.44 10.73 0.58
CA SER A 63 23.52 10.99 -0.36
C SER A 63 24.76 10.37 0.26
N LEU A 64 25.28 9.33 -0.40
CA LEU A 64 26.55 8.71 -0.03
C LEU A 64 27.72 9.70 -0.16
N ASP A 65 27.48 10.87 -0.77
CA ASP A 65 28.40 12.00 -0.82
C ASP A 65 28.65 12.67 0.55
N ASP A 66 27.71 12.59 1.50
CA ASP A 66 27.90 13.11 2.88
C ASP A 66 28.76 12.18 3.75
N LEU A 67 29.06 10.97 3.26
CA LEU A 67 29.95 10.00 3.91
C LEU A 67 31.38 10.04 3.35
N ALA A 68 31.64 10.84 2.31
CA ALA A 68 32.99 11.13 1.86
C ALA A 68 33.62 12.19 2.78
N VAL A 69 33.94 11.77 4.00
CA VAL A 69 34.88 12.47 4.89
C VAL A 69 36.15 12.75 4.08
N GLU A 70 36.49 14.03 3.92
CA GLU A 70 37.76 14.42 3.32
C GLU A 70 38.91 13.67 4.02
N PRO A 71 39.79 12.96 3.30
CA PRO A 71 40.99 12.45 3.91
C PRO A 71 41.87 13.66 4.25
N THR A 72 41.85 14.06 5.53
CA THR A 72 42.87 14.93 6.09
C THR A 72 44.22 14.19 6.03
N ALA A 73 45.05 14.52 5.05
CA ALA A 73 46.50 14.37 5.07
C ALA A 73 47.15 15.23 3.97
#